data_AF-A0A732CPG3-F1
#
_entry.id   AF-A0A732CPG3-F1
#
_cell.length_a   1.000
_cell.length_b   1.000
_cell.length_c   1.000
_cell.angle_alpha   90.00
_cell.angle_beta   90.00
_cell.angle_gamma   90.00
#
_symmetry.space_group_name_H-M   'P 1'
#
loop_
_entity.id
_entity.type
_entity.pdbx_description
1 polymer ?
#
loop_
_entity_poly.entity_id
_entity_poly.type
_entity_poly.pdbx_seq_one_letter_code
_entity_poly.pdbx_strand_id
1 'polypeptide(L)'
;MQIIYRRMAVLCVILIFGSWLYILLFGHVMHDFLSLLTMGEIISYGKYTCIFIGGIPLLFTMFSVLVMALFSKDCHSQLPASIESGVTIIVAITFITGIVANCIVPFLLLALSYSSCPQEKLHDYYVTDIELCNNMLNNRTWW
;
A
#
# COMPACT_ATOMS: atom_id res chain seq x y z
N MET A 1 -31.57 -15.88 14.51
CA MET A 1 -31.16 -15.79 13.09
C MET A 1 -30.40 -14.50 12.77
N GLN A 2 -30.91 -13.31 13.14
CA GLN A 2 -30.24 -12.02 12.88
C GLN A 2 -28.82 -11.88 13.47
N ILE A 3 -28.55 -12.41 14.66
CA ILE A 3 -27.21 -12.35 15.30
C ILE A 3 -26.17 -13.16 14.50
N ILE A 4 -26.55 -14.33 13.98
CA ILE A 4 -25.66 -15.19 13.18
C ILE A 4 -25.36 -14.52 11.84
N TYR A 5 -26.39 -13.97 11.18
CA TYR A 5 -26.21 -13.22 9.92
C TYR A 5 -25.28 -12.01 10.10
N ARG A 6 -25.43 -11.25 11.20
CA ARG A 6 -24.55 -10.11 11.52
C ARG A 6 -23.10 -10.54 11.70
N ARG A 7 -22.84 -11.64 12.42
CA ARG A 7 -21.47 -12.16 12.62
C ARG A 7 -20.85 -12.68 11.32
N MET A 8 -21.64 -13.33 10.47
CA MET A 8 -21.19 -13.74 9.14
C MET A 8 -20.85 -12.54 8.25
N ALA A 9 -21.65 -11.47 8.29
CA ALA A 9 -21.36 -10.24 7.57
C ALA A 9 -20.04 -9.59 8.04
N VAL A 10 -19.82 -9.50 9.36
CA VAL A 10 -18.55 -8.98 9.92
C VAL A 10 -17.36 -9.84 9.50
N LEU A 11 -17.49 -11.18 9.51
CA LEU A 11 -16.46 -12.09 9.02
C LEU A 11 -16.12 -11.86 7.55
N CYS A 12 -17.13 -11.68 6.68
CA CYS A 12 -16.90 -11.37 5.27
C CYS A 12 -16.12 -10.05 5.11
N VAL A 13 -16.47 -9.02 5.88
CA VAL A 13 -15.77 -7.73 5.84
C VAL A 13 -14.32 -7.88 6.33
N ILE A 14 -14.08 -8.64 7.41
CA ILE A 14 -12.72 -8.93 7.91
C ILE A 14 -11.88 -9.61 6.83
N LEU A 15 -12.42 -10.59 6.11
CA LEU A 15 -11.70 -11.28 5.03
C LEU A 15 -11.35 -10.33 3.88
N ILE A 16 -12.25 -9.41 3.51
CA ILE A 16 -11.99 -8.39 2.48
C ILE A 16 -10.85 -7.47 2.93
N PHE A 17 -10.96 -6.86 4.12
CA PHE A 17 -9.93 -5.95 4.62
C PHE A 17 -8.59 -6.67 4.88
N GLY A 18 -8.63 -7.91 5.35
CA GLY A 18 -7.44 -8.74 5.52
C GLY A 18 -6.75 -9.07 4.20
N SER A 19 -7.51 -9.32 3.13
CA SER A 19 -6.97 -9.56 1.79
C SER A 19 -6.30 -8.31 1.23
N TRP A 20 -6.90 -7.14 1.41
CA TRP A 20 -6.29 -5.86 1.03
C TRP A 20 -5.00 -5.60 1.78
N LEU A 21 -5.00 -5.83 3.10
CA LEU A 21 -3.82 -5.66 3.94
C LEU A 21 -2.70 -6.64 3.53
N TYR A 22 -3.05 -7.88 3.19
CA TYR A 22 -2.10 -8.85 2.65
C TYR A 22 -1.47 -8.38 1.33
N ILE A 23 -2.27 -7.89 0.38
CA ILE A 23 -1.76 -7.36 -0.90
C ILE A 23 -0.85 -6.15 -0.69
N LEU A 24 -1.15 -5.30 0.29
CA LEU A 24 -0.32 -4.14 0.61
C LEU A 24 1.03 -4.51 1.25
N LEU A 25 1.06 -5.54 2.08
CA LEU A 25 2.26 -5.96 2.79
C LEU A 25 3.14 -6.95 2.01
N PHE A 26 2.55 -7.76 1.14
CA PHE A 26 3.24 -8.86 0.44
C PHE A 26 3.03 -8.88 -1.08
N GLY A 27 2.21 -7.97 -1.61
CA GLY A 27 1.96 -7.86 -3.05
C GLY A 27 2.82 -6.81 -3.74
N HIS A 28 2.37 -6.41 -4.93
CA HIS A 28 3.08 -5.47 -5.81
C HIS A 28 3.42 -4.13 -5.12
N VAL A 29 2.53 -3.60 -4.27
CA VAL A 29 2.77 -2.31 -3.61
C VAL A 29 4.01 -2.36 -2.70
N MET A 30 4.19 -3.42 -1.92
CA MET A 30 5.39 -3.55 -1.08
C MET A 30 6.63 -3.79 -1.92
N HIS A 31 6.52 -4.58 -2.99
CA HIS A 31 7.64 -4.82 -3.91
C HIS A 31 8.14 -3.53 -4.54
N ASP A 32 7.24 -2.69 -5.05
CA ASP A 32 7.57 -1.38 -5.62
C ASP A 32 8.21 -0.46 -4.56
N PHE A 33 7.66 -0.46 -3.35
CA PHE A 33 8.20 0.35 -2.26
C PHE A 33 9.62 -0.09 -1.86
N LEU A 34 9.88 -1.39 -1.81
CA LEU A 34 11.22 -1.92 -1.54
C LEU A 34 12.18 -1.64 -2.71
N SER A 35 11.69 -1.70 -3.94
CA SER A 35 12.47 -1.34 -5.14
C SER A 35 12.91 0.12 -5.10
N LEU A 36 12.01 1.03 -4.74
CA LEU A 36 12.32 2.44 -4.47
C LEU A 36 13.37 2.63 -3.37
N LEU A 37 13.26 1.90 -2.25
CA LEU A 37 14.20 2.03 -1.14
C LEU A 37 15.60 1.51 -1.48
N THR A 38 15.66 0.45 -2.28
CA THR A 38 16.93 -0.21 -2.65
C THR A 38 17.70 0.60 -3.69
N MET A 39 17.02 1.44 -4.48
CA MET A 39 17.63 2.28 -5.53
C MET A 39 18.56 1.48 -6.47
N GLY A 40 18.03 0.38 -7.02
CA GLY A 40 18.76 -0.44 -8.00
C GLY A 40 18.87 0.23 -9.38
N GLU A 41 19.50 -0.46 -10.34
CA GLU A 41 19.58 0.01 -11.74
C GLU A 41 18.20 0.12 -12.41
N ILE A 42 17.26 -0.71 -11.95
CA ILE A 42 15.85 -0.74 -12.35
C ILE A 42 15.01 -0.55 -11.09
N ILE A 43 14.15 0.45 -11.11
CA ILE A 43 13.19 0.77 -10.06
C ILE A 43 11.79 0.52 -10.59
N SER A 44 11.05 -0.37 -9.94
CA SER A 44 9.63 -0.54 -10.18
C SER A 44 8.86 0.38 -9.23
N TYR A 45 8.09 1.32 -9.78
CA TYR A 45 7.35 2.30 -9.01
C TYR A 45 6.00 2.61 -9.67
N GLY A 46 4.95 1.97 -9.16
CA GLY A 46 3.58 2.36 -9.47
C GLY A 46 3.23 3.76 -8.95
N LYS A 47 2.45 4.49 -9.75
CA LYS A 47 2.03 5.90 -9.50
C LYS A 47 1.43 6.18 -8.12
N TYR A 48 0.89 5.17 -7.42
CA TYR A 48 0.20 5.33 -6.13
C TYR A 48 0.84 4.54 -4.98
N THR A 49 2.02 3.97 -5.19
CA THR A 49 2.67 3.07 -4.24
C THR A 49 2.89 3.74 -2.88
N CYS A 50 3.41 4.97 -2.83
CA CYS A 50 3.66 5.66 -1.56
C CYS A 50 2.37 6.01 -0.80
N ILE A 51 1.28 6.32 -1.52
CA ILE A 51 -0.03 6.58 -0.90
C ILE A 51 -0.57 5.30 -0.26
N PHE A 52 -0.49 4.18 -0.97
CA PHE A 52 -0.95 2.89 -0.47
C PHE A 52 -0.17 2.41 0.75
N ILE A 53 1.15 2.60 0.76
CA ILE A 53 1.99 2.34 1.95
C ILE A 53 1.58 3.24 3.12
N GLY A 54 1.37 4.53 2.89
CA GLY A 54 0.90 5.48 3.90
C GLY A 54 -0.49 5.16 4.47
N GLY A 55 -1.32 4.44 3.71
CA GLY A 55 -2.64 3.95 4.10
C GLY A 55 -2.65 2.65 4.91
N ILE A 56 -1.51 1.95 5.07
CA ILE A 56 -1.44 0.70 5.84
C ILE A 56 -1.95 0.86 7.27
N PRO A 57 -1.57 1.91 8.04
CA PRO A 57 -2.07 2.07 9.41
C PRO A 57 -3.59 2.23 9.49
N LEU A 58 -4.21 2.90 8.50
CA LEU A 58 -5.67 3.03 8.42
C LEU A 58 -6.32 1.65 8.23
N LEU A 59 -5.83 0.85 7.30
CA LEU A 59 -6.40 -0.48 7.05
C LEU A 59 -6.15 -1.43 8.23
N PHE A 60 -4.99 -1.34 8.86
CA PHE A 60 -4.65 -2.15 10.03
C PHE A 60 -5.55 -1.84 11.23
N THR A 61 -5.82 -0.54 11.47
CA THR A 61 -6.71 -0.10 12.55
C THR A 61 -8.16 -0.50 12.30
N MET A 62 -8.66 -0.33 11.07
CA MET A 62 -9.99 -0.81 10.67
C MET A 62 -10.12 -2.32 10.83
N PHE A 63 -9.14 -3.09 10.37
CA PHE A 63 -9.10 -4.54 10.54
C PHE A 63 -9.14 -4.93 12.03
N SER A 64 -8.34 -4.26 12.86
CA SER A 64 -8.29 -4.52 14.30
C SER A 64 -9.64 -4.25 14.98
N VAL A 65 -10.31 -3.14 14.66
CA VAL A 65 -11.64 -2.80 15.19
C VAL A 65 -12.69 -3.83 14.75
N LEU A 66 -12.65 -4.27 13.49
CA LEU A 66 -13.58 -5.29 12.99
C LEU A 66 -13.39 -6.64 13.71
N VAL A 67 -12.14 -7.04 13.94
CA VAL A 67 -11.81 -8.25 14.72
C VAL A 67 -12.31 -8.10 16.16
N MET A 68 -12.09 -6.96 16.81
CA MET A 68 -12.63 -6.69 18.16
C MET A 68 -14.16 -6.78 18.18
N ALA A 69 -14.84 -6.19 17.19
CA ALA A 69 -16.29 -6.20 17.07
C ALA A 69 -16.89 -7.60 16.81
N LEU A 70 -16.11 -8.51 16.22
CA LEU A 70 -16.52 -9.90 16.04
C LEU A 70 -16.64 -10.65 17.39
N PHE A 71 -15.74 -10.35 18.32
CA PHE A 71 -15.67 -11.01 19.63
C PHE A 71 -16.40 -10.24 20.73
N SER A 72 -16.73 -8.96 20.53
CA SER A 72 -17.47 -8.18 21.50
C SER A 72 -18.92 -8.66 21.61
N LYS A 73 -19.43 -8.72 22.86
CA LYS A 73 -20.82 -9.07 23.13
C LYS A 73 -21.78 -7.97 22.68
N ASP A 74 -21.30 -6.72 22.74
CA ASP A 74 -22.00 -5.51 22.32
C ASP A 74 -21.25 -4.82 21.16
N CYS A 75 -22.00 -4.31 20.18
CA CYS A 75 -21.49 -3.62 18.98
C CYS A 75 -21.01 -2.18 19.29
N HIS A 76 -20.55 -1.93 20.51
CA HIS A 76 -20.08 -0.64 21.01
C HIS A 76 -18.79 -0.85 21.83
N SER A 77 -17.79 -1.53 21.26
CA SER A 77 -16.43 -1.41 21.78
C SER A 77 -15.86 -0.08 21.27
N GLN A 78 -16.24 1.03 21.91
CA GLN A 78 -15.55 2.30 21.69
C GLN A 78 -14.13 2.15 22.22
N LEU A 79 -13.14 2.50 21.38
CA LEU A 79 -11.77 2.65 21.87
C LEU A 79 -11.76 3.74 22.94
N PRO A 80 -10.95 3.62 24.01
CA PRO A 80 -10.72 4.71 24.93
C PRO A 80 -10.27 5.96 24.15
N ALA A 81 -10.85 7.12 24.45
CA ALA A 81 -10.62 8.36 23.68
C ALA A 81 -9.13 8.74 23.55
N SER A 82 -8.30 8.40 24.54
CA SER A 82 -6.86 8.60 24.50
C SER A 82 -6.16 7.75 23.44
N ILE A 83 -6.59 6.50 23.25
CA ILE A 83 -6.07 5.59 22.23
C ILE A 83 -6.58 6.00 20.85
N GLU A 84 -7.87 6.33 20.74
CA GLU A 84 -8.49 6.78 19.49
C GLU A 84 -7.78 8.02 18.92
N SER A 85 -7.50 9.01 19.77
CA SER A 85 -6.78 10.23 19.36
C SER A 85 -5.38 9.92 18.85
N GLY A 86 -4.60 9.12 19.58
CA GLY A 86 -3.23 8.75 19.17
C GLY A 86 -3.21 7.97 17.85
N VAL A 87 -4.11 7.01 17.70
CA VAL A 87 -4.24 6.21 16.47
C VAL A 87 -4.63 7.10 15.29
N THR A 88 -5.57 8.02 15.47
CA THR A 88 -6.01 8.95 14.43
C THR A 88 -4.88 9.86 13.97
N ILE A 89 -4.06 10.36 14.91
CA ILE A 89 -2.89 11.19 14.58
C ILE A 89 -1.86 10.38 13.78
N ILE A 90 -1.55 9.15 14.19
CA ILE A 90 -0.61 8.29 13.47
C ILE A 90 -1.10 8.05 12.04
N VAL A 91 -2.37 7.67 11.89
CA VAL A 91 -2.99 7.43 10.57
C VAL A 91 -2.93 8.68 9.70
N ALA A 92 -3.26 9.85 10.24
CA ALA A 92 -3.22 11.10 9.50
C ALA A 92 -1.80 11.45 9.04
N ILE A 93 -0.81 11.32 9.93
CA ILE A 93 0.59 11.60 9.60
C ILE A 93 1.08 10.66 8.50
N THR A 94 0.89 9.34 8.63
CA THR A 94 1.39 8.39 7.63
C THR A 94 0.72 8.57 6.29
N PHE A 95 -0.58 8.91 6.27
CA PHE A 95 -1.29 9.15 5.03
C PHE A 95 -0.82 10.44 4.33
N ILE A 96 -0.65 11.54 5.08
CA ILE A 96 -0.11 12.80 4.56
C ILE A 96 1.32 12.58 4.04
N THR A 97 2.17 11.90 4.80
CA THR A 97 3.53 11.56 4.35
C THR A 97 3.51 10.71 3.08
N GLY A 98 2.60 9.75 2.96
CA GLY A 98 2.42 8.95 1.75
C GLY A 98 2.07 9.80 0.52
N ILE A 99 1.14 10.75 0.66
CA ILE A 99 0.78 11.70 -0.41
C ILE A 99 1.98 12.56 -0.80
N VAL A 100 2.65 13.16 0.19
CA VAL A 100 3.80 14.04 -0.06
C VAL A 100 4.93 13.27 -0.73
N ALA A 101 5.27 12.07 -0.24
CA ALA A 101 6.27 11.22 -0.84
C ALA A 101 5.92 10.86 -2.29
N ASN A 102 4.67 10.52 -2.57
CA ASN A 102 4.21 10.19 -3.91
C ASN A 102 4.38 11.34 -4.91
N CYS A 103 4.29 12.59 -4.44
CA CYS A 103 4.57 13.78 -5.23
C CYS A 103 6.07 14.02 -5.43
N ILE A 104 6.90 13.75 -4.41
CA ILE A 104 8.35 14.06 -4.43
C ILE A 104 9.15 13.00 -5.21
N VAL A 105 8.79 11.72 -5.08
CA VAL A 105 9.55 10.59 -5.66
C VAL A 105 9.83 10.75 -7.16
N PRO A 106 8.86 11.12 -8.03
CA PRO A 106 9.15 11.32 -9.45
C PRO A 106 10.23 12.37 -9.72
N PHE A 107 10.24 13.47 -8.96
CA PHE A 107 11.26 14.52 -9.09
C PHE A 107 12.62 14.05 -8.56
N LEU A 108 12.62 13.27 -7.48
CA LEU A 108 13.84 12.68 -6.93
C LEU A 108 14.48 11.71 -7.94
N LEU A 109 13.68 10.84 -8.56
CA LEU A 109 14.14 9.91 -9.59
C LEU A 109 14.73 10.66 -10.79
N LEU A 110 14.05 11.70 -11.26
CA LEU A 110 14.56 12.55 -12.34
C LEU A 110 15.90 13.22 -11.98
N ALA A 111 16.03 13.74 -10.75
CA ALA A 111 17.27 14.36 -10.26
C ALA A 111 18.43 13.36 -10.16
N LEU A 112 18.12 12.09 -9.88
CA LEU A 112 19.08 10.98 -9.84
C LEU A 112 19.36 10.36 -11.21
N SER A 113 18.95 11.02 -12.30
CA SER A 113 19.13 10.56 -13.69
C SER A 113 18.43 9.24 -14.02
N TYR A 114 17.38 8.88 -13.27
CA TYR A 114 16.47 7.81 -13.68
C TYR A 114 15.48 8.34 -14.72
N SER A 115 15.29 7.54 -15.78
CA SER A 115 14.37 7.81 -16.87
C SER A 115 13.25 6.78 -16.87
N SER A 116 12.01 7.21 -17.15
CA SER A 116 10.87 6.32 -17.30
C SER A 116 10.94 5.59 -18.64
N CYS A 117 10.67 4.30 -18.64
CA CYS A 117 10.52 3.49 -19.85
C CYS A 117 9.37 4.03 -20.74
N PRO A 118 9.59 4.33 -22.03
CA PRO A 118 8.57 4.90 -22.91
C PRO A 118 7.51 3.88 -23.40
N GLN A 119 7.70 2.60 -23.09
CA GLN A 119 6.83 1.51 -23.55
C GLN A 119 5.60 1.39 -22.64
N GLU A 120 4.41 1.23 -23.22
CA GLU A 120 3.13 1.24 -22.48
C GLU A 120 3.07 0.21 -21.34
N LYS A 121 3.68 -0.97 -21.52
CA LYS A 121 3.71 -2.03 -20.51
C LYS A 121 4.79 -1.85 -19.43
N LEU A 122 5.73 -0.92 -19.62
CA LEU A 122 6.86 -0.69 -18.71
C LEU A 122 6.88 0.73 -18.14
N HIS A 123 5.81 1.50 -18.29
CA HIS A 123 5.77 2.89 -17.85
C HIS A 123 6.03 3.07 -16.33
N ASP A 124 5.71 2.06 -15.52
CA ASP A 124 5.97 2.07 -14.08
C ASP A 124 7.43 1.68 -13.72
N TYR A 125 8.30 1.47 -14.72
CA TYR A 125 9.72 1.17 -14.51
C TYR A 125 10.59 2.39 -14.83
N TYR A 126 11.51 2.67 -13.92
CA TYR A 126 12.49 3.73 -14.00
C TYR A 126 13.89 3.12 -14.07
N VAL A 127 14.69 3.56 -15.03
CA VAL A 127 16.01 2.98 -15.32
C VAL A 127 17.08 4.06 -15.45
N THR A 128 18.31 3.72 -15.08
CA THR A 128 19.48 4.58 -15.29
C THR A 128 19.94 4.60 -16.76
N ASP A 129 19.79 3.48 -17.46
CA ASP A 129 20.07 3.32 -18.89
C ASP A 129 18.83 2.82 -19.63
N ILE A 130 18.47 3.49 -20.74
CA ILE A 130 17.30 3.14 -21.54
C ILE A 130 17.46 1.80 -22.27
N GLU A 131 18.69 1.32 -22.49
CA GLU A 131 18.95 0.00 -23.06
C GLU A 131 18.42 -1.14 -22.17
N LEU A 132 18.39 -0.93 -20.84
CA LEU A 132 17.79 -1.88 -19.89
C LEU A 132 16.31 -2.09 -20.18
N CYS A 133 15.60 -1.04 -20.63
CA CYS A 133 14.19 -1.12 -21.01
C CYS A 133 13.98 -2.10 -22.18
N ASN A 134 14.86 -2.04 -23.18
CA ASN A 134 14.80 -2.93 -24.35
C ASN A 134 15.15 -4.38 -23.98
N ASN A 135 16.10 -4.57 -23.07
CA ASN A 135 16.46 -5.89 -22.55
C ASN A 135 15.30 -6.52 -21.77
N MET A 136 14.59 -5.76 -20.95
CA MET A 136 13.39 -6.24 -20.26
C MET A 136 12.26 -6.63 -21.23
N LEU A 137 12.05 -5.84 -22.29
CA LEU A 137 11.04 -6.16 -23.31
C LEU A 137 11.37 -7.45 -24.08
N ASN A 138 12.64 -7.63 -24.45
CA ASN A 138 13.10 -8.81 -25.19
C ASN A 138 13.12 -10.07 -24.32
N ASN A 139 13.45 -9.93 -23.04
CA ASN A 139 13.50 -11.02 -22.08
C ASN A 139 12.09 -11.26 -21.48
N ARG A 140 11.12 -11.64 -22.33
CA ARG A 140 9.69 -11.89 -21.99
C ARG A 140 9.41 -12.94 -20.88
N THR A 141 10.41 -13.33 -20.11
CA THR A 141 10.35 -14.27 -18.98
C THR A 141 10.12 -13.59 -17.63
N TRP A 142 10.18 -12.27 -17.53
CA TRP A 142 9.93 -11.52 -16.29
C TRP A 142 8.47 -11.08 -16.15
N TRP A 143 7.54 -12.04 -16.21
CA TRP A 143 6.12 -11.85 -15.84
C TRP A 143 5.58 -13.13 -15.20
#